data_AF-A0A952VSG1-F1
#
_entry.id   AF-A0A952VSG1-F1
#
_cell.length_a   1.000
_cell.length_b   1.000
_cell.length_c   1.000
_cell.angle_alpha   90.00
_cell.angle_beta   90.00
_cell.angle_gamma   90.00
#
_symmetry.space_group_name_H-M   'P 1'
#
loop_
_entity.id
_entity.type
_entity.pdbx_description
1 polymer ?
#
loop_
_entity_poly.entity_id
_entity_poly.type
_entity_poly.pdbx_seq_one_letter_code
_entity_poly.pdbx_strand_id
1 'polypeptide(L)'
;MINTISIKVIRWLSGVLILVVIVGCTSMPTLEQQEQLVQANNLVLDQITTRAVVNAWGKPLFYHSEFSHFFVMPDFSVIPRSRVATGEAPKGWKAGVHAGEGVYFAYPDRGWLLVFLDDRLVYREELKAEELHALAKSWAYEDRFKTRLDEISRP
;
A
#
# COMPACT_ATOMS: atom_id res chain seq x y z
N MET A 1 -15.91 -51.73 27.92
CA MET A 1 -14.65 -50.97 27.68
C MET A 1 -14.74 -50.18 26.38
N ILE A 2 -15.59 -49.16 26.27
CA ILE A 2 -15.60 -48.24 25.12
C ILE A 2 -16.24 -46.93 25.62
N ASN A 3 -15.52 -46.05 26.34
CA ASN A 3 -15.98 -44.66 26.49
C ASN A 3 -15.01 -43.62 27.10
N THR A 4 -13.71 -43.89 27.17
CA THR A 4 -12.76 -42.93 27.79
C THR A 4 -11.80 -42.28 26.79
N ILE A 5 -11.71 -42.81 25.56
CA ILE A 5 -10.78 -42.31 24.53
C ILE A 5 -11.36 -41.10 23.78
N SER A 6 -12.68 -41.09 23.54
CA SER A 6 -13.33 -40.04 22.73
C SER A 6 -13.31 -38.64 23.35
N ILE A 7 -13.30 -38.52 24.68
CA ILE A 7 -13.41 -37.22 25.39
C ILE A 7 -12.08 -36.45 25.39
N LYS A 8 -10.93 -37.15 25.36
CA LYS A 8 -9.60 -36.49 25.35
C LYS A 8 -9.25 -35.90 23.98
N VAL A 9 -9.65 -36.57 22.90
CA VAL A 9 -9.36 -36.13 21.52
C VAL A 9 -10.16 -34.88 21.16
N ILE A 10 -11.42 -34.79 21.62
CA ILE A 10 -12.29 -33.62 21.39
C ILE A 10 -11.74 -32.37 22.11
N ARG A 11 -11.23 -32.52 23.35
CA ARG A 11 -10.60 -31.38 24.08
C ARG A 11 -9.34 -30.84 23.42
N TRP A 12 -8.56 -31.70 22.75
CA TRP A 12 -7.35 -31.27 22.04
C TRP A 12 -7.68 -30.51 20.75
N LEU A 13 -8.68 -30.98 20.00
CA LEU A 13 -9.12 -30.32 18.76
C LEU A 13 -9.70 -28.92 19.04
N SER A 14 -10.43 -28.72 20.14
CA SER A 14 -10.93 -27.40 20.52
C SER A 14 -9.84 -26.43 20.99
N GLY A 15 -8.77 -26.91 21.62
CA GLY A 15 -7.65 -26.06 22.06
C GLY A 15 -6.81 -25.52 20.91
N VAL A 16 -6.58 -26.34 19.87
CA VAL A 16 -5.85 -25.92 18.66
C VAL A 16 -6.70 -24.99 17.80
N LEU A 17 -8.02 -25.23 17.71
CA LEU A 17 -8.92 -24.38 16.93
C LEU A 17 -9.02 -22.95 17.50
N ILE A 18 -8.98 -22.79 18.82
CA ILE A 18 -9.01 -21.46 19.46
C ILE A 18 -7.68 -20.70 19.24
N LEU A 19 -6.54 -21.40 19.19
CA LEU A 19 -5.25 -20.73 18.96
C LEU A 19 -5.11 -20.18 17.53
N VAL A 20 -5.72 -20.84 16.54
CA VAL A 20 -5.70 -20.40 15.13
C VAL A 20 -6.57 -19.16 14.89
N VAL A 21 -7.64 -18.97 15.66
CA VAL A 21 -8.55 -17.82 15.49
C VAL A 21 -7.97 -16.51 16.05
N ILE A 22 -7.02 -16.58 17.00
CA ILE A 22 -6.46 -15.37 17.65
C ILE A 22 -5.33 -14.73 16.82
N VAL A 23 -4.77 -15.43 15.82
CA VAL A 23 -3.71 -14.89 14.94
C VAL A 23 -4.27 -13.98 13.84
N GLY A 24 -5.60 -13.90 13.69
CA GLY A 24 -6.26 -13.13 12.62
C GLY A 24 -6.38 -11.62 12.83
N CYS A 25 -5.97 -11.08 13.98
CA CYS A 25 -5.87 -9.63 14.20
C CYS A 25 -4.42 -9.19 13.94
N THR A 26 -4.05 -8.99 12.67
CA THR A 26 -2.80 -8.33 12.33
C THR A 26 -2.88 -6.86 12.72
N SER A 27 -2.54 -6.55 13.97
CA SER A 27 -2.29 -5.18 14.39
C SER A 27 -1.13 -4.60 13.59
N MET A 28 -1.14 -3.28 13.37
CA MET A 28 -0.01 -2.59 12.76
C MET A 28 1.30 -2.96 13.49
N PRO A 29 2.35 -3.43 12.78
CA PRO A 29 3.65 -3.72 13.41
C PRO A 29 4.26 -2.46 14.05
N THR A 30 5.16 -2.63 15.01
CA THR A 30 5.90 -1.49 15.58
C THR A 30 6.79 -0.83 14.52
N LEU A 31 7.12 0.46 14.68
CA LEU A 31 7.95 1.17 13.69
C LEU A 31 9.27 0.45 13.40
N GLU A 32 9.96 -0.06 14.43
CA GLU A 32 11.20 -0.84 14.29
C GLU A 32 10.99 -2.12 13.47
N GLN A 33 9.87 -2.83 13.66
CA GLN A 33 9.53 -4.00 12.86
C GLN A 33 9.25 -3.62 11.41
N GLN A 34 8.56 -2.50 11.18
CA GLN A 34 8.33 -2.00 9.82
C GLN A 34 9.64 -1.65 9.12
N GLU A 35 10.56 -0.99 9.81
CA GLU A 35 11.90 -0.67 9.28
C GLU A 35 12.67 -1.94 8.92
N GLN A 36 12.61 -2.98 9.76
CA GLN A 36 13.22 -4.28 9.46
C GLN A 36 12.59 -4.94 8.23
N LEU A 37 11.25 -4.89 8.09
CA LEU A 37 10.56 -5.40 6.91
C LEU A 37 11.03 -4.65 5.64
N VAL A 38 11.12 -3.33 5.71
CA VAL A 38 11.60 -2.50 4.59
C VAL A 38 13.06 -2.79 4.27
N GLN A 39 13.94 -2.89 5.27
CA GLN A 39 15.35 -3.27 5.05
C GLN A 39 15.49 -4.62 4.35
N ALA A 40 14.62 -5.58 4.68
CA ALA A 40 14.56 -6.89 4.04
C ALA A 40 13.86 -6.88 2.65
N ASN A 41 13.46 -5.73 2.13
CA ASN A 41 12.60 -5.57 0.94
C ASN A 41 11.25 -6.32 1.04
N ASN A 42 10.80 -6.65 2.25
CA ASN A 42 9.49 -7.25 2.49
C ASN A 42 8.42 -6.17 2.61
N LEU A 43 8.01 -5.64 1.46
CA LEU A 43 7.08 -4.51 1.35
C LEU A 43 5.62 -4.96 1.51
N VAL A 44 5.27 -5.39 2.72
CA VAL A 44 3.92 -5.87 3.06
C VAL A 44 2.94 -4.70 3.06
N LEU A 45 1.84 -4.83 2.30
CA LEU A 45 0.79 -3.83 2.23
C LEU A 45 0.11 -3.67 3.60
N ASP A 46 -0.44 -2.47 3.85
CA ASP A 46 -1.14 -2.03 5.07
C ASP A 46 -0.35 -2.08 6.38
N GLN A 47 0.89 -2.60 6.34
CA GLN A 47 1.76 -2.79 7.50
C GLN A 47 2.95 -1.83 7.53
N ILE A 48 3.19 -1.07 6.46
CA ILE A 48 4.36 -0.19 6.34
C ILE A 48 3.90 1.26 6.20
N THR A 49 4.47 2.13 7.03
CA THR A 49 4.26 3.59 6.99
C THR A 49 5.29 4.31 6.11
N THR A 50 4.99 5.53 5.71
CA THR A 50 5.96 6.40 5.02
C THR A 50 7.22 6.61 5.86
N ARG A 51 7.04 6.79 7.17
CA ARG A 51 8.13 6.98 8.14
C ARG A 51 9.07 5.78 8.19
N ALA A 52 8.54 4.56 8.24
CA ALA A 52 9.36 3.35 8.25
C ALA A 52 10.24 3.26 7.01
N VAL A 53 9.71 3.60 5.83
CA VAL A 53 10.48 3.58 4.59
C VAL A 53 11.59 4.63 4.60
N VAL A 54 11.27 5.87 5.00
CA VAL A 54 12.27 6.94 5.04
C VAL A 54 13.38 6.65 6.06
N ASN A 55 13.04 6.04 7.20
CA ASN A 55 14.02 5.64 8.20
C ASN A 55 14.93 4.51 7.71
N ALA A 56 14.36 3.50 7.03
CA ALA A 56 15.10 2.33 6.56
C ALA A 56 15.96 2.60 5.32
N TRP A 57 15.44 3.38 4.36
CA TRP A 57 16.05 3.56 3.04
C TRP A 57 16.54 4.98 2.76
N GLY A 58 16.22 5.95 3.61
CA GLY A 58 16.45 7.37 3.37
C GLY A 58 15.29 8.02 2.63
N LYS A 59 15.40 9.32 2.33
CA LYS A 59 14.37 10.06 1.59
C LYS A 59 14.28 9.53 0.15
N PRO A 60 13.06 9.43 -0.44
CA PRO A 60 12.93 9.04 -1.83
C PRO A 60 13.56 10.10 -2.74
N LEU A 61 14.12 9.65 -3.87
CA LEU A 61 14.66 10.58 -4.87
C LEU A 61 13.53 11.41 -5.49
N PHE A 62 12.35 10.81 -5.67
CA PHE A 62 11.15 11.49 -6.14
C PHE A 62 9.99 11.29 -5.18
N TYR A 63 9.34 12.41 -4.85
CA TYR A 63 8.19 12.50 -3.98
C TYR A 63 7.07 13.24 -4.71
N HIS A 64 5.85 12.72 -4.62
CA HIS A 64 4.66 13.43 -5.09
C HIS A 64 3.48 13.14 -4.16
N SER A 65 2.58 14.10 -4.03
CA SER A 65 1.38 13.99 -3.20
C SER A 65 0.21 14.57 -3.97
N GLU A 66 -0.88 13.83 -4.05
CA GLU A 66 -2.10 14.30 -4.67
C GLU A 66 -3.36 13.69 -4.05
N PHE A 67 -4.43 14.48 -3.99
CA PHE A 67 -5.75 13.95 -3.75
C PHE A 67 -6.20 13.14 -4.98
N SER A 68 -6.37 11.83 -4.81
CA SER A 68 -6.64 10.92 -5.91
C SER A 68 -7.68 9.86 -5.53
N HIS A 69 -8.08 9.07 -6.53
CA HIS A 69 -8.98 7.94 -6.34
C HIS A 69 -8.20 6.63 -6.35
N PHE A 70 -8.63 5.72 -5.50
CA PHE A 70 -8.04 4.42 -5.26
C PHE A 70 -9.11 3.35 -5.46
N PHE A 71 -8.94 2.53 -6.49
CA PHE A 71 -9.88 1.46 -6.81
C PHE A 71 -9.62 0.26 -5.92
N VAL A 72 -10.64 -0.16 -5.18
CA VAL A 72 -10.60 -1.35 -4.34
C VAL A 72 -11.07 -2.55 -5.15
N MET A 73 -10.17 -3.51 -5.31
CA MET A 73 -10.42 -4.75 -6.04
C MET A 73 -11.17 -5.77 -5.17
N PRO A 74 -11.80 -6.80 -5.75
CA PRO A 74 -12.50 -7.83 -4.98
C PRO A 74 -11.61 -8.63 -4.01
N ASP A 75 -10.30 -8.67 -4.25
CA ASP A 75 -9.29 -9.28 -3.38
C ASP A 75 -8.73 -8.29 -2.34
N PHE A 76 -9.36 -7.11 -2.20
CA PHE A 76 -8.95 -5.99 -1.34
C PHE A 76 -7.63 -5.32 -1.73
N SER A 77 -7.01 -5.69 -2.85
CA SER A 77 -5.90 -4.91 -3.39
C SER A 77 -6.39 -3.53 -3.83
N VAL A 78 -5.50 -2.54 -3.70
CA VAL A 78 -5.81 -1.15 -4.02
C VAL A 78 -4.99 -0.74 -5.23
N ILE A 79 -5.66 -0.21 -6.26
CA ILE A 79 -5.01 0.30 -7.47
C ILE A 79 -5.20 1.82 -7.53
N PRO A 80 -4.11 2.61 -7.49
CA PRO A 80 -4.20 4.06 -7.63
C PRO A 80 -4.63 4.44 -9.06
N ARG A 81 -5.43 5.51 -9.17
CA ARG A 81 -5.96 5.99 -10.47
C ARG A 81 -4.87 6.26 -11.51
N SER A 82 -3.69 6.70 -11.07
CA SER A 82 -2.52 6.96 -11.92
C SER A 82 -1.99 5.72 -12.67
N ARG A 83 -2.39 4.51 -12.25
CA ARG A 83 -2.02 3.25 -12.91
C ARG A 83 -3.14 2.66 -13.79
N VAL A 84 -4.23 3.41 -13.99
CA VAL A 84 -5.36 3.00 -14.84
C VAL A 84 -5.40 3.87 -16.09
N ALA A 85 -5.67 3.27 -17.25
CA ALA A 85 -5.84 4.01 -18.49
C ALA A 85 -7.01 5.00 -18.38
N THR A 86 -6.88 6.16 -19.03
CA THR A 86 -7.89 7.21 -18.92
C THR A 86 -9.21 6.81 -19.56
N GLY A 87 -10.30 6.98 -18.81
CA GLY A 87 -11.66 6.60 -19.23
C GLY A 87 -12.00 5.13 -18.96
N GLU A 88 -11.05 4.37 -18.40
CA GLU A 88 -11.26 2.96 -18.06
C GLU A 88 -11.30 2.76 -16.54
N ALA A 89 -11.91 1.64 -16.13
CA ALA A 89 -11.80 1.12 -14.78
C ALA A 89 -10.89 -0.12 -14.78
N PRO A 90 -10.25 -0.46 -13.64
CA PRO A 90 -9.44 -1.67 -13.56
C PRO A 90 -10.26 -2.91 -13.93
N LYS A 91 -9.65 -3.84 -14.66
CA LYS A 91 -10.31 -5.08 -15.07
C LYS A 91 -10.73 -5.89 -13.84
N GLY A 92 -12.03 -6.21 -13.75
CA GLY A 92 -12.58 -6.99 -12.63
C GLY A 92 -12.96 -6.15 -11.40
N TRP A 93 -12.82 -4.82 -11.46
CA TRP A 93 -13.33 -3.90 -10.45
C TRP A 93 -14.87 -3.92 -10.41
N LYS A 94 -15.46 -3.86 -9.21
CA LYS A 94 -16.90 -4.03 -8.99
C LYS A 94 -17.66 -2.81 -8.44
N ALA A 95 -16.98 -1.86 -7.76
CA ALA A 95 -17.48 -0.50 -7.42
C ALA A 95 -16.71 0.18 -6.25
N GLY A 96 -15.82 -0.51 -5.51
CA GLY A 96 -15.17 0.10 -4.34
C GLY A 96 -14.17 1.19 -4.73
N VAL A 97 -14.36 2.42 -4.23
CA VAL A 97 -13.39 3.52 -4.39
C VAL A 97 -13.12 4.14 -3.02
N HIS A 98 -11.85 4.36 -2.72
CA HIS A 98 -11.43 5.31 -1.69
C HIS A 98 -10.89 6.57 -2.35
N ALA A 99 -11.21 7.73 -1.79
CA ALA A 99 -10.65 9.00 -2.20
C ALA A 99 -9.89 9.59 -1.02
N GLY A 100 -8.69 10.09 -1.25
CA GLY A 100 -7.83 10.61 -0.21
C GLY A 100 -6.50 11.11 -0.76
N GLU A 101 -5.68 11.61 0.15
CA GLU A 101 -4.34 12.08 -0.19
C GLU A 101 -3.39 10.89 -0.40
N GLY A 102 -3.01 10.67 -1.66
CA GLY A 102 -2.05 9.68 -2.07
C GLY A 102 -0.63 10.22 -2.01
N VAL A 103 0.24 9.55 -1.27
CA VAL A 103 1.68 9.88 -1.20
C VAL A 103 2.47 8.87 -2.01
N TYR A 104 3.25 9.34 -2.98
CA TYR A 104 4.01 8.52 -3.91
C TYR A 104 5.51 8.69 -3.65
N PHE A 105 6.20 7.58 -3.38
CA PHE A 105 7.65 7.52 -3.27
C PHE A 105 8.20 6.71 -4.44
N ALA A 106 9.15 7.28 -5.19
CA ALA A 106 9.90 6.57 -6.21
C ALA A 106 11.38 6.50 -5.84
N TYR A 107 11.92 5.27 -5.81
CA TYR A 107 13.32 4.93 -5.55
C TYR A 107 13.93 4.26 -6.80
N PRO A 108 14.43 5.03 -7.78
CA PRO A 108 15.01 4.46 -9.01
C PRO A 108 16.22 3.57 -8.76
N ASP A 109 17.00 3.87 -7.72
CA ASP A 109 18.14 3.08 -7.24
C ASP A 109 17.71 1.71 -6.70
N ARG A 110 16.46 1.57 -6.26
CA ARG A 110 15.88 0.32 -5.73
C ARG A 110 14.86 -0.33 -6.65
N GLY A 111 14.45 0.37 -7.72
CA GLY A 111 13.45 -0.10 -8.67
C GLY A 111 12.02 -0.16 -8.12
N TRP A 112 11.67 0.68 -7.14
CA TRP A 112 10.36 0.65 -6.49
C TRP A 112 9.57 1.95 -6.64
N LEU A 113 8.31 1.82 -7.02
CA LEU A 113 7.25 2.80 -6.76
C LEU A 113 6.41 2.32 -5.58
N LEU A 114 6.27 3.17 -4.57
CA LEU A 114 5.44 2.92 -3.39
C LEU A 114 4.38 4.00 -3.27
N VAL A 115 3.15 3.59 -2.99
CA VAL A 115 2.02 4.50 -2.85
C VAL A 115 1.33 4.26 -1.53
N PHE A 116 1.16 5.34 -0.79
CA PHE A 116 0.58 5.34 0.54
C PHE A 116 -0.75 6.10 0.54
N LEU A 117 -1.69 5.61 1.32
CA LEU A 117 -2.96 6.26 1.62
C LEU A 117 -3.16 6.16 3.14
N ASP A 118 -3.54 7.25 3.80
CA ASP A 118 -3.66 7.33 5.27
C ASP A 118 -2.42 6.80 6.01
N ASP A 119 -1.24 7.15 5.50
CA ASP A 119 0.09 6.69 5.97
C ASP A 119 0.29 5.16 5.98
N ARG A 120 -0.41 4.44 5.10
CA ARG A 120 -0.25 2.99 4.91
C ARG A 120 0.12 2.66 3.48
N LEU A 121 1.08 1.77 3.29
CA LEU A 121 1.46 1.27 1.97
C LEU A 121 0.29 0.48 1.37
N VAL A 122 -0.38 1.03 0.37
CA VAL A 122 -1.54 0.41 -0.29
C VAL A 122 -1.21 -0.17 -1.67
N TYR A 123 -0.13 0.31 -2.29
CA TYR A 123 0.31 -0.19 -3.58
C TYR A 123 1.84 -0.14 -3.69
N ARG A 124 2.40 -1.15 -4.36
CA ARG A 124 3.82 -1.21 -4.71
C ARG A 124 4.00 -1.80 -6.09
N GLU A 125 4.98 -1.31 -6.80
CA GLU A 125 5.29 -1.78 -8.15
C GLU A 125 6.79 -1.74 -8.40
N GLU A 126 7.32 -2.84 -8.95
CA GLU A 126 8.67 -2.88 -9.47
C GLU A 126 8.69 -2.20 -10.84
N LEU A 127 9.57 -1.22 -10.99
CA LEU A 127 9.74 -0.46 -12.23
C LEU A 127 11.21 -0.26 -12.51
N LYS A 128 11.56 -0.14 -13.80
CA LYS A 128 12.92 0.22 -14.18
C LYS A 128 13.21 1.67 -13.77
N ALA A 129 14.49 1.98 -13.56
CA ALA A 129 14.91 3.33 -13.19
C ALA A 129 14.42 4.38 -14.20
N GLU A 130 14.45 4.06 -15.49
CA GLU A 130 14.01 4.96 -16.56
C GLU A 130 12.49 5.24 -16.48
N GLU A 131 11.68 4.24 -16.12
CA GLU A 131 10.24 4.36 -15.96
C GLU A 131 9.90 5.23 -14.74
N LEU A 132 10.63 5.05 -13.64
CA LEU A 132 10.49 5.89 -12.44
C LEU A 132 10.89 7.35 -12.70
N HIS A 133 11.96 7.58 -13.46
CA HIS A 133 12.33 8.92 -13.91
C HIS A 133 11.28 9.55 -14.84
N ALA A 134 10.70 8.77 -15.74
CA ALA A 134 9.63 9.25 -16.62
C ALA A 134 8.37 9.63 -15.84
N LEU A 135 7.99 8.80 -14.87
CA LEU A 135 6.88 9.07 -13.94
C LEU A 135 7.12 10.35 -13.12
N ALA A 136 8.31 10.55 -12.59
CA ALA A 136 8.64 11.77 -11.86
C ALA A 136 8.53 13.04 -12.73
N LYS A 137 8.86 12.94 -14.03
CA LYS A 137 8.69 14.05 -14.98
C LYS A 137 7.21 14.36 -15.23
N SER A 138 6.32 13.37 -15.23
CA SER A 138 4.88 13.62 -15.41
C SER A 138 4.29 14.32 -14.19
N TRP A 139 4.68 13.93 -12.96
CA TRP A 139 4.29 14.64 -11.74
C TRP A 139 4.71 16.11 -11.78
N ALA A 140 5.98 16.39 -12.10
CA ALA A 140 6.48 17.76 -12.24
C ALA A 140 5.80 18.55 -13.37
N TYR A 141 5.26 17.86 -14.39
CA TYR A 141 4.42 18.50 -15.40
C TYR A 141 3.08 18.88 -14.80
N GLU A 142 2.34 17.94 -14.21
CA GLU A 142 1.02 18.16 -13.60
C GLU A 142 1.01 19.28 -12.56
N ASP A 143 2.02 19.33 -11.68
CA ASP A 143 2.16 20.38 -10.66
C ASP A 143 2.26 21.79 -11.28
N ARG A 144 2.86 21.91 -12.48
CA ARG A 144 2.95 23.18 -13.21
C ARG A 144 1.62 23.60 -13.85
N PHE A 145 0.70 22.67 -14.10
CA PHE A 145 -0.63 23.02 -14.61
C PHE A 145 -1.61 23.35 -13.49
N LYS A 146 -1.55 22.62 -12.36
CA LYS A 146 -2.35 22.95 -11.17
C LYS A 146 -2.12 24.40 -10.73
N THR A 147 -0.86 24.80 -10.61
CA THR A 147 -0.48 26.17 -10.21
C THR A 147 -1.01 27.27 -11.13
N ARG A 148 -1.11 27.03 -12.45
CA ARG A 148 -1.62 28.02 -13.41
C ARG A 148 -3.14 28.18 -13.38
N LEU A 149 -3.88 27.13 -13.02
CA LEU A 149 -5.35 27.18 -12.92
C LEU A 149 -5.81 27.88 -11.63
N ASP A 150 -5.08 27.67 -10.53
CA ASP A 150 -5.36 28.33 -9.26
C ASP A 150 -5.04 29.85 -9.31
N GLU A 151 -4.04 30.27 -10.09
CA GLU A 151 -3.67 31.68 -10.27
C GLU A 151 -4.76 32.51 -10.98
N ILE A 152 -5.53 31.88 -11.88
CA ILE A 152 -6.62 32.53 -12.63
C ILE A 152 -7.90 32.67 -11.78
N SER A 153 -7.96 32.02 -10.62
CA SER A 153 -9.19 31.91 -9.81
C SER A 153 -9.30 32.92 -8.65
N ARG A 154 -8.47 33.98 -8.59
CA ARG A 154 -8.69 35.08 -7.64
C ARG A 154 -9.42 36.27 -8.30
N PRO A 155 -10.59 36.68 -7.79
CA PRO A 155 -11.24 37.93 -8.19
C PRO A 155 -10.48 39.16 -7.69
#